data_AF-A0A6L6YHB6-F1
#
_entry.id   AF-A0A6L6YHB6-F1
#
_cell.length_a   1.000
_cell.length_b   1.000
_cell.length_c   1.000
_cell.angle_alpha   90.00
_cell.angle_beta   90.00
_cell.angle_gamma   90.00
#
_symmetry.space_group_name_H-M   'P 1'
#
loop_
_entity.id
_entity.type
_entity.pdbx_description
1 polymer ?
#
loop_
_entity_poly.entity_id
_entity_poly.type
_entity_poly.pdbx_seq_one_letter_code
_entity_poly.pdbx_strand_id
1 'polypeptide(L)'
;MIEVDLESKFHPQLLEIIQSALKNHADLDSILRAAYESRNANDIVFAISAEQSVTNKQLAIVAGREHLRETRQYEPGVWNDWPDVIPPRLNTEPFIDGKPLECDYWLLRLKNGRFVTGKLTSQKNWIQIPEFMIQAFREFSPPPSEQWLESQTEPASDDWNAFPRFKPETEETFEVLLSDGRQRAVTWHSTHIWTFYAKEIVAFKKIK
;
A
#
# COMPACT_ATOMS: atom_id res chain seq x y z
N MET A 1 23.45 -3.28 14.98
CA MET A 1 22.67 -3.06 13.74
C MET A 1 22.98 -4.23 12.83
N ILE A 2 21.97 -4.96 12.35
CA ILE A 2 22.20 -6.00 11.35
C ILE A 2 22.45 -5.26 10.04
N GLU A 3 23.67 -5.36 9.53
CA GLU A 3 24.06 -4.81 8.24
C GLU A 3 23.29 -5.62 7.18
N VAL A 4 22.31 -4.98 6.54
CA VAL A 4 21.57 -5.62 5.45
C VAL A 4 22.51 -5.62 4.25
N ASP A 5 22.98 -6.81 3.85
CA ASP A 5 23.68 -7.00 2.58
C ASP A 5 22.71 -6.70 1.42
N LEU A 6 22.79 -5.48 0.90
CA LEU A 6 21.95 -5.02 -0.20
C LEU A 6 22.43 -5.53 -1.55
N GLU A 7 23.72 -5.84 -1.73
CA GLU A 7 24.25 -6.39 -2.99
C GLU A 7 23.56 -7.71 -3.32
N SER A 8 23.34 -8.56 -2.31
CA SER A 8 22.63 -9.84 -2.48
C SER A 8 21.20 -9.70 -3.05
N LYS A 9 20.58 -8.52 -2.89
CA LYS A 9 19.20 -8.23 -3.32
C LYS A 9 19.09 -7.81 -4.77
N PHE A 10 20.18 -7.43 -5.44
CA PHE A 10 20.15 -6.95 -6.83
C PHE A 10 20.77 -7.95 -7.81
N HIS A 11 20.32 -7.90 -9.06
CA HIS A 11 20.89 -8.70 -10.14
C HIS A 11 22.36 -8.29 -10.40
N PRO A 12 23.30 -9.23 -10.58
CA PRO A 12 24.74 -8.91 -10.72
C PRO A 12 25.05 -7.94 -11.87
N GLN A 13 24.38 -8.09 -13.01
CA GLN A 13 24.56 -7.17 -14.14
C GLN A 13 24.18 -5.72 -13.81
N LEU A 14 23.16 -5.51 -12.95
CA LEU A 14 22.81 -4.16 -12.51
C LEU A 14 23.90 -3.58 -11.60
N LEU A 15 24.45 -4.41 -10.71
CA LEU A 15 25.58 -4.02 -9.85
C LEU A 15 26.81 -3.62 -10.68
N GLU A 16 27.15 -4.40 -11.71
CA GLU A 16 28.26 -4.09 -12.63
C GLU A 16 28.05 -2.74 -13.34
N ILE A 17 26.83 -2.47 -13.83
CA ILE A 17 26.49 -1.20 -14.48
C ILE A 17 26.67 -0.03 -13.50
N ILE A 18 26.14 -0.16 -12.26
CA ILE A 18 26.27 0.89 -11.25
C ILE A 18 27.73 1.11 -10.88
N GLN A 19 28.50 0.05 -10.62
CA GLN A 19 29.93 0.12 -10.31
C GLN A 19 30.72 0.81 -11.42
N SER A 20 30.43 0.51 -12.69
CA SER A 20 31.09 1.14 -13.84
C SER A 20 30.84 2.65 -13.95
N ALA A 21 29.77 3.14 -13.32
CA ALA A 21 29.42 4.55 -13.29
C ALA A 21 30.11 5.32 -12.14
N LEU A 22 30.72 4.64 -11.17
CA LEU A 22 31.32 5.21 -9.96
C LEU A 22 32.85 5.37 -10.08
N LYS A 23 33.38 6.50 -9.57
CA LYS A 23 34.83 6.71 -9.42
C LYS A 23 35.45 5.81 -8.35
N ASN A 24 34.70 5.58 -7.27
CA ASN A 24 35.13 4.79 -6.13
C ASN A 24 34.09 3.71 -5.83
N HIS A 25 34.51 2.45 -5.82
CA HIS A 25 33.63 1.32 -5.51
C HIS A 25 33.07 1.36 -4.08
N ALA A 26 33.76 2.05 -3.15
CA ALA A 26 33.28 2.21 -1.77
C ALA A 26 31.96 2.99 -1.66
N ASP A 27 31.56 3.75 -2.71
CA ASP A 27 30.30 4.49 -2.71
C ASP A 27 29.08 3.60 -2.95
N LEU A 28 29.28 2.38 -3.46
CA LEU A 28 28.21 1.48 -3.93
C LEU A 28 27.13 1.24 -2.86
N ASP A 29 27.53 0.88 -1.64
CA ASP A 29 26.59 0.58 -0.54
C ASP A 29 25.63 1.74 -0.25
N SER A 30 26.14 2.97 -0.28
CA SER A 30 25.34 4.16 -0.03
C SER A 30 24.31 4.39 -1.14
N ILE A 31 24.71 4.14 -2.40
CA ILE A 31 23.87 4.26 -3.58
C ILE A 31 22.78 3.19 -3.58
N LEU A 32 23.14 1.93 -3.29
CA LEU A 32 22.19 0.83 -3.20
C LEU A 32 21.18 1.07 -2.07
N ARG A 33 21.62 1.56 -0.91
CA ARG A 33 20.75 1.87 0.22
C ARG A 33 19.74 2.96 -0.11
N ALA A 34 20.21 4.09 -0.63
CA ALA A 34 19.33 5.20 -0.99
C ALA A 34 18.30 4.80 -2.06
N ALA A 35 18.74 4.05 -3.08
CA ALA A 35 17.86 3.55 -4.13
C ALA A 35 16.85 2.53 -3.59
N TYR A 36 17.29 1.59 -2.74
CA TYR A 36 16.41 0.60 -2.14
C TYR A 36 15.36 1.27 -1.24
N GLU A 37 15.74 2.19 -0.36
CA GLU A 37 14.81 2.87 0.55
C GLU A 37 13.78 3.77 -0.16
N SER A 38 14.13 4.31 -1.33
CA SER A 38 13.28 5.21 -2.12
C SER A 38 12.55 4.53 -3.28
N ARG A 39 12.73 3.22 -3.47
CA ARG A 39 12.14 2.46 -4.58
C ARG A 39 10.61 2.53 -4.57
N ASN A 40 10.00 2.33 -5.73
CA ASN A 40 8.55 2.24 -5.87
C ASN A 40 8.13 0.89 -6.47
N ALA A 41 6.84 0.73 -6.76
CA ALA A 41 6.29 -0.54 -7.27
C ALA A 41 6.82 -0.93 -8.66
N ASN A 42 7.28 0.05 -9.46
CA ASN A 42 7.68 -0.15 -10.85
C ASN A 42 9.21 -0.07 -11.02
N ASP A 43 9.83 0.96 -10.46
CA ASP A 43 11.20 1.36 -10.74
C ASP A 43 12.04 1.54 -9.47
N ILE A 44 13.35 1.39 -9.68
CA ILE A 44 14.41 1.67 -8.73
C ILE A 44 15.36 2.68 -9.37
N VAL A 45 15.53 3.83 -8.73
CA VAL A 45 16.36 4.93 -9.26
C VAL A 45 17.64 5.05 -8.44
N PHE A 46 18.78 4.87 -9.11
CA PHE A 46 20.11 5.06 -8.54
C PHE A 46 20.62 6.44 -8.96
N ALA A 47 20.52 7.40 -8.04
CA ALA A 47 21.03 8.75 -8.25
C ALA A 47 22.51 8.81 -7.86
N ILE A 48 23.38 9.11 -8.83
CA ILE A 48 24.83 9.22 -8.63
C ILE A 48 25.24 10.67 -8.84
N SER A 49 25.90 11.27 -7.84
CA SER A 49 26.31 12.67 -7.92
C SER A 49 27.47 12.88 -8.92
N ALA A 50 27.72 14.13 -9.32
CA ALA A 50 28.84 14.45 -10.21
C ALA A 50 30.21 14.13 -9.56
N GLU A 51 30.30 14.29 -8.25
CA GLU A 51 31.48 13.97 -7.45
C GLU A 51 31.77 12.47 -7.47
N GLN A 52 30.72 11.64 -7.38
CA GLN A 52 30.82 10.18 -7.37
C GLN A 52 30.96 9.58 -8.78
N SER A 53 30.44 10.25 -9.83
CA SER A 53 30.41 9.70 -11.18
C SER A 53 31.77 9.76 -11.91
N VAL A 54 32.12 8.68 -12.63
CA VAL A 54 33.29 8.65 -13.55
C VAL A 54 33.25 9.73 -14.64
N THR A 55 32.06 10.21 -14.98
CA THR A 55 31.86 11.21 -16.03
C THR A 55 31.99 12.66 -15.55
N ASN A 56 32.13 12.87 -14.23
CA ASN A 56 32.01 14.18 -13.59
C ASN A 56 30.66 14.89 -13.86
N LYS A 57 29.61 14.13 -14.16
CA LYS A 57 28.23 14.60 -14.34
C LYS A 57 27.30 13.81 -13.44
N GLN A 58 26.18 14.41 -13.07
CA GLN A 58 25.12 13.70 -12.37
C GLN A 58 24.53 12.62 -13.28
N LEU A 59 24.37 11.40 -12.77
CA LEU A 59 23.75 10.28 -13.48
C LEU A 59 22.53 9.80 -12.71
N ALA A 60 21.53 9.33 -13.45
CA ALA A 60 20.38 8.60 -12.91
C ALA A 60 20.27 7.29 -13.70
N ILE A 61 20.46 6.17 -13.01
CA ILE A 61 20.24 4.84 -13.58
C ILE A 61 18.87 4.39 -13.10
N VAL A 62 17.97 4.08 -14.03
CA VAL A 62 16.62 3.60 -13.73
C VAL A 62 16.56 2.13 -14.10
N ALA A 63 16.23 1.29 -13.13
CA ALA A 63 16.08 -0.14 -13.32
C ALA A 63 14.66 -0.56 -12.96
N GLY A 64 14.08 -1.45 -13.76
CA GLY A 64 12.83 -2.12 -13.42
C GLY A 64 13.01 -3.01 -12.18
N ARG A 65 11.92 -3.19 -11.43
CA ARG A 65 11.89 -4.00 -10.21
C ARG A 65 12.32 -5.45 -10.42
N GLU A 66 12.19 -6.00 -11.63
CA GLU A 66 12.65 -7.34 -12.01
C GLU A 66 14.15 -7.59 -11.77
N HIS A 67 14.93 -6.52 -11.57
CA HIS A 67 16.33 -6.62 -11.18
C HIS A 67 16.54 -6.81 -9.66
N LEU A 68 15.48 -6.90 -8.86
CA LEU A 68 15.54 -7.44 -7.50
C LEU A 68 15.48 -8.97 -7.52
N ARG A 69 16.38 -9.61 -6.78
CA ARG A 69 16.41 -11.07 -6.62
C ARG A 69 15.30 -11.61 -5.73
N GLU A 70 14.81 -10.79 -4.81
CA GLU A 70 13.75 -11.13 -3.87
C GLU A 70 12.52 -10.27 -4.16
N THR A 71 11.65 -10.74 -5.07
CA THR A 71 10.33 -10.14 -5.25
C THR A 71 9.30 -11.03 -4.58
N ARG A 72 8.60 -10.50 -3.58
CA ARG A 72 7.43 -11.19 -3.03
C ARG A 72 6.30 -11.15 -4.05
N GLN A 73 5.60 -12.27 -4.19
CA GLN A 73 4.34 -12.30 -4.92
C GLN A 73 3.24 -11.73 -4.04
N TYR A 74 2.19 -11.24 -4.68
CA TYR A 74 1.00 -10.78 -3.98
C TYR A 74 0.24 -11.96 -3.36
N GLU A 75 -0.14 -11.81 -2.10
CA GLU A 75 -0.99 -12.75 -1.37
C GLU A 75 -2.31 -12.06 -0.96
N PRO A 76 -3.48 -12.54 -1.43
CA PRO A 76 -4.78 -11.97 -1.08
C PRO A 76 -5.02 -11.92 0.44
N GLY A 77 -5.63 -10.83 0.91
CA GLY A 77 -5.96 -10.63 2.32
C GLY A 77 -4.78 -10.36 3.28
N VAL A 78 -3.52 -10.53 2.84
CA VAL A 78 -2.33 -10.27 3.65
C VAL A 78 -1.84 -8.83 3.43
N TRP A 79 -1.26 -8.22 4.47
CA TRP A 79 -0.54 -6.96 4.31
C TRP A 79 0.66 -7.15 3.41
N ASN A 80 0.66 -6.45 2.28
CA ASN A 80 1.77 -6.44 1.34
C ASN A 80 2.76 -5.37 1.75
N ASP A 81 4.03 -5.76 1.88
CA ASP A 81 5.10 -4.82 2.20
C ASP A 81 5.27 -3.87 1.02
N TRP A 82 5.04 -2.57 1.24
CA TRP A 82 5.39 -1.56 0.25
C TRP A 82 6.92 -1.41 0.19
N PRO A 83 7.51 -1.21 -0.99
CA PRO A 83 6.99 -1.34 -2.37
C PRO A 83 7.21 -2.74 -2.95
N ASP A 84 7.32 -3.76 -2.11
CA ASP A 84 7.78 -5.10 -2.48
C ASP A 84 6.81 -5.95 -3.28
N VAL A 85 5.59 -5.46 -3.45
CA VAL A 85 4.55 -6.15 -4.19
C VAL A 85 3.84 -5.14 -5.09
N ILE A 86 3.59 -5.53 -6.33
CA ILE A 86 2.73 -4.77 -7.24
C ILE A 86 1.29 -5.16 -6.91
N PRO A 87 0.42 -4.22 -6.48
CA PRO A 87 -0.97 -4.55 -6.22
C PRO A 87 -1.62 -5.06 -7.52
N PRO A 88 -2.26 -6.25 -7.54
CA PRO A 88 -3.02 -6.70 -8.69
C PRO A 88 -4.16 -5.73 -8.98
N ARG A 89 -4.82 -5.86 -10.14
CA ARG A 89 -6.12 -5.20 -10.29
C ARG A 89 -7.15 -6.00 -9.52
N LEU A 90 -7.98 -5.31 -8.75
CA LEU A 90 -9.14 -5.93 -8.15
C LEU A 90 -10.26 -5.90 -9.18
N ASN A 91 -10.81 -7.06 -9.55
CA ASN A 91 -12.02 -7.10 -10.38
C ASN A 91 -13.25 -6.86 -9.49
N THR A 92 -13.33 -5.72 -8.82
CA THR A 92 -14.33 -5.47 -7.76
C THR A 92 -15.34 -4.37 -8.07
N GLU A 93 -15.34 -3.75 -9.25
CA GLU A 93 -16.40 -2.81 -9.61
C GLU A 93 -17.66 -3.53 -10.13
N PRO A 94 -18.86 -3.28 -9.56
CA PRO A 94 -20.08 -3.46 -10.31
C PRO A 94 -20.14 -2.42 -11.44
N PHE A 95 -20.50 -2.84 -12.65
CA PHE A 95 -20.77 -1.93 -13.76
C PHE A 95 -21.90 -0.96 -13.37
N ILE A 96 -21.58 0.31 -13.13
CA ILE A 96 -22.59 1.36 -12.99
C ILE A 96 -22.66 2.12 -14.32
N ASP A 97 -23.83 2.11 -14.95
CA ASP A 97 -24.17 2.90 -16.15
C ASP A 97 -23.20 2.74 -17.35
N GLY A 98 -22.76 1.51 -17.63
CA GLY A 98 -22.02 1.20 -18.86
C GLY A 98 -20.67 1.92 -19.01
N LYS A 99 -20.15 2.52 -17.92
CA LYS A 99 -18.84 3.14 -17.88
C LYS A 99 -18.03 2.53 -16.73
N PRO A 100 -16.89 1.88 -17.00
CA PRO A 100 -15.99 1.51 -15.94
C PRO A 100 -15.42 2.78 -15.33
N LEU A 101 -15.46 2.91 -14.00
CA LEU A 101 -14.78 4.00 -13.29
C LEU A 101 -13.40 3.50 -12.84
N GLU A 102 -12.72 2.80 -13.77
CA GLU A 102 -11.44 2.06 -13.71
C GLU A 102 -10.47 2.34 -12.55
N CYS A 103 -10.86 2.14 -11.29
CA CYS A 103 -10.00 2.39 -10.15
C CYS A 103 -10.33 1.50 -8.95
N ASP A 104 -9.32 0.80 -8.45
CA ASP A 104 -9.47 -0.10 -7.32
C ASP A 104 -9.23 0.64 -6.00
N TYR A 105 -10.09 0.39 -5.02
CA TYR A 105 -9.92 0.91 -3.66
C TYR A 105 -9.22 -0.13 -2.77
N TRP A 106 -8.17 0.31 -2.09
CA TRP A 106 -7.33 -0.50 -1.22
C TRP A 106 -7.32 0.04 0.20
N LEU A 107 -7.11 -0.84 1.18
CA LEU A 107 -6.78 -0.44 2.53
C LEU A 107 -5.26 -0.20 2.62
N LEU A 108 -4.88 1.02 2.96
CA LEU A 108 -3.48 1.41 3.11
C LEU A 108 -3.12 1.60 4.57
N ARG A 109 -1.95 1.07 4.94
CA ARG A 109 -1.25 1.41 6.18
C ARG A 109 -0.16 2.42 5.84
N LEU A 110 -0.24 3.60 6.43
CA LEU A 110 0.77 4.65 6.27
C LEU A 110 1.92 4.45 7.28
N LYS A 111 3.11 4.95 6.96
CA LYS A 111 4.31 4.87 7.83
C LYS A 111 4.12 5.50 9.21
N ASN A 112 3.16 6.41 9.36
CA ASN A 112 2.80 7.01 10.65
C ASN A 112 1.77 6.17 11.45
N GLY A 113 1.46 4.95 11.02
CA GLY A 113 0.53 4.04 11.67
C GLY A 113 -0.95 4.27 11.35
N ARG A 114 -1.30 5.30 10.57
CA ARG A 114 -2.69 5.56 10.17
C ARG A 114 -3.14 4.60 9.07
N PHE A 115 -4.43 4.26 9.10
CA PHE A 115 -5.09 3.55 8.02
C PHE A 115 -5.95 4.50 7.20
N VAL A 116 -5.92 4.34 5.87
CA VAL A 116 -6.70 5.15 4.93
C VAL A 116 -7.18 4.32 3.75
N THR A 117 -8.21 4.80 3.06
CA THR A 117 -8.57 4.27 1.75
C THR A 117 -7.68 4.88 0.69
N GLY A 118 -6.93 4.04 -0.03
CA GLY A 118 -6.18 4.43 -1.22
C GLY A 118 -6.94 4.09 -2.48
N LYS A 119 -6.84 4.95 -3.50
CA LYS A 119 -7.36 4.68 -4.84
C LYS A 119 -6.17 4.46 -5.78
N LEU A 120 -6.13 3.32 -6.45
CA LEU A 120 -5.06 2.93 -7.37
C LEU A 120 -5.54 3.09 -8.82
N THR A 121 -4.76 3.78 -9.65
CA THR A 121 -5.07 3.91 -11.08
C THR A 121 -4.78 2.62 -11.86
N SER A 122 -5.29 2.55 -13.09
CA SER A 122 -5.01 1.47 -14.02
C SER A 122 -3.52 1.34 -14.37
N GLN A 123 -2.76 2.44 -14.26
CA GLN A 123 -1.29 2.51 -14.39
C GLN A 123 -0.54 2.29 -13.08
N LYS A 124 -1.21 1.81 -12.02
CA LYS A 124 -0.60 1.48 -10.73
C LYS A 124 0.02 2.66 -9.98
N ASN A 125 -0.59 3.84 -10.12
CA ASN A 125 -0.25 5.02 -9.34
C ASN A 125 -1.30 5.27 -8.26
N TRP A 126 -0.86 5.66 -7.06
CA TRP A 126 -1.77 6.04 -5.99
C TRP A 126 -2.29 7.46 -6.17
N ILE A 127 -3.60 7.64 -6.10
CA ILE A 127 -4.24 8.95 -6.21
C ILE A 127 -4.18 9.66 -4.85
N GLN A 128 -3.71 10.91 -4.84
CA GLN A 128 -3.71 11.83 -3.69
C GLN A 128 -2.92 11.37 -2.45
N ILE A 129 -2.35 10.18 -2.47
CA ILE A 129 -1.52 9.65 -1.39
C ILE A 129 -0.12 9.46 -1.96
N PRO A 130 0.87 10.25 -1.50
CA PRO A 130 2.24 10.06 -1.94
C PRO A 130 2.74 8.67 -1.55
N GLU A 131 3.30 7.97 -2.54
CA GLU A 131 3.78 6.60 -2.38
C GLU A 131 4.77 6.41 -1.23
N PHE A 132 5.65 7.37 -1.01
CA PHE A 132 6.64 7.31 0.07
C PHE A 132 6.01 7.28 1.47
N MET A 133 4.74 7.67 1.62
CA MET A 133 4.00 7.61 2.89
C MET A 133 3.40 6.23 3.16
N ILE A 134 3.26 5.39 2.13
CA ILE A 134 2.66 4.07 2.23
C ILE A 134 3.69 3.10 2.84
N GLN A 135 3.26 2.35 3.86
CA GLN A 135 4.05 1.29 4.49
C GLN A 135 3.62 -0.08 3.98
N ALA A 136 2.32 -0.29 3.84
CA ALA A 136 1.76 -1.54 3.36
C ALA A 136 0.36 -1.30 2.78
N PHE A 137 -0.11 -2.25 1.98
CA PHE A 137 -1.47 -2.25 1.45
C PHE A 137 -2.08 -3.64 1.45
N ARG A 138 -3.41 -3.72 1.51
CA ARG A 138 -4.16 -4.96 1.30
C ARG A 138 -5.58 -4.69 0.79
N GLU A 139 -6.24 -5.73 0.32
CA GLU A 139 -7.67 -5.73 0.07
C GLU A 139 -8.45 -5.46 1.37
N PHE A 140 -9.64 -4.88 1.22
CA PHE A 140 -10.63 -4.90 2.29
C PHE A 140 -11.08 -6.34 2.56
N SER A 141 -11.47 -6.61 3.80
CA SER A 141 -12.02 -7.90 4.22
C SER A 141 -13.27 -8.21 3.37
N PRO A 142 -13.56 -9.48 3.04
CA PRO A 142 -14.80 -9.84 2.34
C PRO A 142 -16.02 -9.24 3.05
N PRO A 143 -16.97 -8.62 2.32
CA PRO A 143 -18.13 -7.99 2.93
C PRO A 143 -19.04 -9.05 3.59
N PRO A 144 -19.67 -8.72 4.72
CA PRO A 144 -20.62 -9.60 5.38
C PRO A 144 -21.90 -9.74 4.55
N SER A 145 -22.61 -10.86 4.70
CA SER A 145 -23.97 -10.99 4.18
C SER A 145 -24.97 -10.20 5.04
N GLU A 146 -26.08 -9.78 4.45
CA GLU A 146 -27.18 -9.13 5.19
C GLU A 146 -27.71 -10.04 6.31
N GLN A 147 -27.87 -11.33 6.03
CA GLN A 147 -28.31 -12.33 7.02
C GLN A 147 -27.36 -12.43 8.21
N TRP A 148 -26.05 -12.37 7.98
CA TRP A 148 -25.06 -12.35 9.06
C TRP A 148 -25.31 -11.13 9.95
N LEU A 149 -25.37 -9.92 9.37
CA LEU A 149 -25.59 -8.68 10.10
C LEU A 149 -26.91 -8.67 10.89
N GLU A 150 -28.00 -9.16 10.28
CA GLU A 150 -29.31 -9.22 10.92
C GLU A 150 -29.34 -10.18 12.11
N SER A 151 -28.61 -11.30 12.02
CA SER A 151 -28.57 -12.34 13.05
C SER A 151 -27.77 -11.96 14.30
N GLN A 152 -26.95 -10.91 14.25
CA GLN A 152 -26.05 -10.57 15.36
C GLN A 152 -26.80 -10.08 16.60
N THR A 153 -26.63 -10.77 17.72
CA THR A 153 -27.14 -10.34 19.03
C THR A 153 -26.09 -9.62 19.87
N GLU A 154 -24.81 -9.85 19.59
CA GLU A 154 -23.65 -9.28 20.29
C GLU A 154 -22.56 -8.86 19.27
N PRO A 155 -21.68 -7.91 19.61
CA PRO A 155 -20.60 -7.51 18.73
C PRO A 155 -19.52 -8.59 18.60
N ALA A 156 -19.02 -8.78 17.40
CA ALA A 156 -17.89 -9.66 17.10
C ALA A 156 -16.57 -8.88 17.12
N SER A 157 -15.61 -9.28 17.96
CA SER A 157 -14.33 -8.58 18.11
C SER A 157 -13.46 -8.62 16.85
N ASP A 158 -13.54 -9.72 16.10
CA ASP A 158 -12.66 -10.04 14.98
C ASP A 158 -13.38 -10.04 13.62
N ASP A 159 -14.64 -9.60 13.59
CA ASP A 159 -15.45 -9.63 12.38
C ASP A 159 -16.32 -8.38 12.19
N TRP A 160 -17.09 -8.37 11.11
CA TRP A 160 -18.04 -7.31 10.80
C TRP A 160 -19.15 -7.21 11.84
N ASN A 161 -19.47 -5.99 12.22
CA ASN A 161 -20.51 -5.62 13.17
C ASN A 161 -21.55 -4.73 12.49
N ALA A 162 -22.83 -5.03 12.68
CA ALA A 162 -23.92 -4.24 12.15
C ALA A 162 -23.98 -2.83 12.78
N PHE A 163 -24.01 -1.80 11.94
CA PHE A 163 -24.23 -0.42 12.35
C PHE A 163 -25.64 0.03 11.93
N PRO A 164 -26.39 0.79 12.75
CA PRO A 164 -26.00 1.39 14.04
C PRO A 164 -26.28 0.51 15.27
N ARG A 165 -26.64 -0.77 15.10
CA ARG A 165 -26.96 -1.70 16.20
C ARG A 165 -25.82 -1.77 17.21
N PHE A 166 -24.59 -1.93 16.72
CA PHE A 166 -23.38 -1.83 17.50
C PHE A 166 -22.61 -0.56 17.13
N LYS A 167 -21.75 -0.11 18.05
CA LYS A 167 -20.87 1.03 17.85
C LYS A 167 -19.45 0.64 18.24
N PRO A 168 -18.41 1.20 17.59
CA PRO A 168 -17.05 1.02 18.04
C PRO A 168 -16.85 1.54 19.47
N GLU A 169 -16.05 0.81 20.25
CA GLU A 169 -15.72 1.17 21.63
C GLU A 169 -14.47 2.07 21.71
N THR A 170 -13.66 2.11 20.65
CA THR A 170 -12.38 2.81 20.58
C THR A 170 -12.38 3.87 19.49
N GLU A 171 -11.67 4.97 19.70
CA GLU A 171 -11.46 6.03 18.68
C GLU A 171 -10.36 5.62 17.69
N GLU A 172 -10.63 4.56 16.94
CA GLU A 172 -9.71 3.96 15.96
C GLU A 172 -10.26 4.08 14.53
N THR A 173 -9.47 3.64 13.56
CA THR A 173 -9.91 3.50 12.17
C THR A 173 -10.39 2.07 11.91
N PHE A 174 -11.54 1.95 11.26
CA PHE A 174 -12.21 0.70 10.96
C PHE A 174 -12.37 0.54 9.45
N GLU A 175 -12.46 -0.71 9.00
CA GLU A 175 -13.09 -1.01 7.72
C GLU A 175 -14.60 -0.78 7.89
N VAL A 176 -15.24 -0.09 6.95
CA VAL A 176 -16.69 0.12 6.94
C VAL A 176 -17.28 -0.33 5.62
N LEU A 177 -18.47 -0.92 5.67
CA LEU A 177 -19.30 -1.24 4.52
C LEU A 177 -20.36 -0.15 4.39
N LEU A 178 -20.49 0.42 3.19
CA LEU A 178 -21.53 1.36 2.84
C LEU A 178 -22.75 0.64 2.27
N SER A 179 -23.92 1.29 2.32
CA SER A 179 -25.20 0.77 1.86
C SER A 179 -25.24 0.46 0.35
N ASP A 180 -24.31 1.00 -0.42
CA ASP A 180 -24.13 0.73 -1.85
C ASP A 180 -23.10 -0.37 -2.14
N GLY A 181 -22.63 -1.08 -1.10
CA GLY A 181 -21.68 -2.18 -1.20
C GLY A 181 -20.21 -1.76 -1.19
N ARG A 182 -19.90 -0.47 -1.26
CA ARG A 182 -18.50 0.01 -1.23
C ARG A 182 -17.89 -0.14 0.16
N GLN A 183 -16.58 -0.38 0.23
CA GLN A 183 -15.83 -0.47 1.47
C GLN A 183 -14.84 0.69 1.61
N ARG A 184 -14.68 1.22 2.83
CA ARG A 184 -13.79 2.35 3.16
C ARG A 184 -13.09 2.15 4.49
N ALA A 185 -12.01 2.89 4.71
CA ALA A 185 -11.35 3.03 5.99
C ALA A 185 -11.82 4.34 6.62
N VAL A 186 -12.51 4.28 7.76
CA VAL A 186 -13.12 5.45 8.40
C VAL A 186 -12.80 5.47 9.89
N THR A 187 -12.44 6.64 10.39
CA THR A 187 -12.14 6.85 11.81
C THR A 187 -13.43 7.13 12.59
N TRP A 188 -13.59 6.43 13.70
CA TRP A 188 -14.65 6.66 14.69
C TRP A 188 -14.19 7.68 15.74
N HIS A 189 -15.08 8.60 16.09
CA HIS A 189 -14.94 9.47 17.26
C HIS A 189 -16.18 9.38 18.13
N SER A 190 -15.98 9.31 19.45
CA SER A 190 -17.07 9.25 20.43
C SER A 190 -18.00 10.47 20.38
N THR A 191 -17.45 11.62 19.98
CA THR A 191 -18.14 12.93 19.97
C THR A 191 -18.76 13.28 18.61
N HIS A 192 -18.16 12.85 17.50
CA HIS A 192 -18.56 13.22 16.14
C HIS A 192 -19.00 12.02 15.28
N ILE A 193 -19.09 10.81 15.88
CA ILE A 193 -19.45 9.55 15.22
C ILE A 193 -18.40 9.25 14.11
N TRP A 194 -18.83 8.90 12.91
CA TRP A 194 -17.95 8.62 11.79
C TRP A 194 -17.54 9.92 11.11
N THR A 195 -16.24 10.11 10.91
CA THR A 195 -15.64 11.28 10.23
C THR A 195 -16.19 11.56 8.83
N PHE A 196 -16.84 10.56 8.21
CA PHE A 196 -17.43 10.64 6.87
C PHE A 196 -18.52 9.57 6.72
N TYR A 197 -19.57 9.82 5.90
CA TYR A 197 -20.59 8.82 5.51
C TYR A 197 -21.41 8.14 6.63
N ALA A 198 -21.57 8.74 7.81
CA ALA A 198 -22.30 8.09 8.92
C ALA A 198 -23.71 7.57 8.56
N LYS A 199 -24.40 8.19 7.59
CA LYS A 199 -25.72 7.77 7.12
C LYS A 199 -25.71 6.59 6.13
N GLU A 200 -24.58 6.34 5.50
CA GLU A 200 -24.42 5.29 4.48
C GLU A 200 -23.75 4.04 5.06
N ILE A 201 -23.11 4.11 6.23
CA ILE A 201 -22.45 2.96 6.85
C ILE A 201 -23.50 1.97 7.37
N VAL A 202 -23.36 0.70 6.99
CA VAL A 202 -24.23 -0.42 7.43
C VAL A 202 -23.49 -1.44 8.28
N ALA A 203 -22.16 -1.52 8.18
CA ALA A 203 -21.34 -2.38 9.02
C ALA A 203 -19.92 -1.85 9.20
N PHE A 204 -19.23 -2.28 10.25
CA PHE A 204 -17.82 -1.95 10.49
C PHE A 204 -17.04 -3.16 11.02
N LYS A 205 -15.73 -3.21 10.75
CA LYS A 205 -14.80 -4.25 11.21
C LYS A 205 -13.48 -3.63 11.65
N LYS A 206 -12.91 -4.13 12.75
CA LYS A 206 -11.61 -3.66 13.24
C LYS A 206 -10.50 -4.05 12.27
N ILE A 207 -9.61 -3.10 11.96
CA ILE A 207 -8.41 -3.37 11.15
C ILE A 207 -7.38 -4.09 12.03
N LYS A 208 -6.91 -5.25 11.58
CA LYS A 208 -5.78 -5.99 12.15
C LYS A 208 -4.47 -5.64 11.45
#